data_AF-A0A935K962-F1
#
_entry.id   AF-A0A935K962-F1
#
_cell.length_a   1.000
_cell.length_b   1.000
_cell.length_c   1.000
_cell.angle_alpha   90.00
_cell.angle_beta   90.00
_cell.angle_gamma   90.00
#
_symmetry.space_group_name_H-M   'P 1'
#
loop_
_entity.id
_entity.type
_entity.pdbx_description
1 polymer ?
#
loop_
_entity_poly.entity_id
_entity_poly.type
_entity_poly.pdbx_seq_one_letter_code
_entity_poly.pdbx_strand_id
1 'polypeptide(L)'
;MKDKAFFFFAWQGTRQRSSPSSVTIQSLTAAQRNGDFSGTATPVKDPATGVPYTGNIIPPGKVDPVVKNILNAYLPLPNSGNNLVITQNRNSEDDQYTGRGDWQLTSNNRLSGRYFDDDNFFQRPFAAPDGFYAANFFRNRSFSIRDTHVFSPNFTMTFSAGWSKFRRVQEPQAPGLKTLQSFGVKAPQSITTSFFPGIRFLANPAFQLFSGGGLEQTPASPGFHATGIYVRGKA
;
A
#
# COMPACT_ATOMS: atom_id res chain seq x y z
N MET A 1 30.05 24.72 -31.87
CA MET A 1 29.05 24.40 -30.81
C MET A 1 29.73 23.66 -29.66
N LYS A 2 30.76 24.26 -29.05
CA LYS A 2 31.40 23.70 -27.85
C LYS A 2 30.75 24.37 -26.62
N ASP A 3 30.45 23.59 -25.58
CA ASP A 3 30.13 24.06 -24.22
C ASP A 3 28.82 24.84 -24.01
N LYS A 4 27.75 24.51 -24.76
CA LYS A 4 26.43 25.16 -24.59
C LYS A 4 25.35 24.29 -23.96
N ALA A 5 25.59 22.99 -23.78
CA ALA A 5 24.59 22.08 -23.23
C ALA A 5 25.21 21.15 -22.18
N PHE A 6 24.50 20.98 -21.07
CA PHE A 6 24.84 20.08 -19.98
C PHE A 6 23.68 19.12 -19.77
N PHE A 7 24.00 17.83 -19.64
CA PHE A 7 23.02 16.79 -19.38
C PHE A 7 23.50 15.91 -18.25
N PHE A 8 22.54 15.45 -17.46
CA PHE A 8 22.77 14.50 -16.38
C PHE A 8 21.68 13.44 -16.40
N PHE A 9 22.10 12.20 -16.18
CA PHE A 9 21.21 11.07 -15.96
C PHE A 9 21.68 10.31 -14.73
N ALA A 10 20.74 9.93 -13.88
CA ALA A 10 20.98 9.02 -12.78
C ALA A 10 19.89 7.96 -12.71
N TRP A 11 20.30 6.78 -12.29
CA TRP A 11 19.44 5.70 -11.89
C TRP A 11 19.91 5.17 -10.53
N GLN A 12 18.94 4.90 -9.65
CA GLN A 12 19.15 4.16 -8.42
C GLN A 12 18.15 3.00 -8.37
N GLY A 13 18.67 1.80 -8.14
CA GLY A 13 17.86 0.63 -7.82
C GLY A 13 18.08 0.21 -6.38
N THR A 14 17.00 0.15 -5.59
CA THR A 14 17.00 -0.45 -4.26
C THR A 14 16.26 -1.77 -4.33
N ARG A 15 16.89 -2.85 -3.84
CA ARG A 15 16.26 -4.16 -3.72
C ARG A 15 16.44 -4.66 -2.31
N GLN A 16 15.33 -4.79 -1.60
CA GLN A 16 15.31 -5.37 -0.26
C GLN A 16 14.58 -6.70 -0.32
N ARG A 17 15.34 -7.77 -0.10
CA ARG A 17 14.80 -9.09 0.22
C ARG A 17 15.03 -9.29 1.70
N SER A 18 13.99 -9.16 2.50
CA SER A 18 14.12 -9.27 3.95
C SER A 18 14.24 -10.74 4.34
N SER A 19 15.11 -11.06 5.30
CA SER A 19 14.90 -12.27 6.10
C SER A 19 13.51 -12.19 6.73
N PRO A 20 12.65 -13.20 6.55
CA PRO A 20 11.28 -13.17 7.06
C PRO A 20 11.24 -12.83 8.55
N SER A 21 10.59 -11.73 8.92
CA SER A 21 10.40 -11.38 10.34
C SER A 21 9.40 -12.34 10.98
N SER A 22 9.68 -12.79 12.20
CA SER A 22 8.70 -13.57 12.97
C SER A 22 7.48 -12.70 13.29
N VAL A 23 6.30 -13.28 13.10
CA VAL A 23 5.01 -12.69 13.44
C VAL A 23 4.28 -13.68 14.32
N THR A 24 3.92 -13.21 15.51
CA THR A 24 3.16 -13.97 16.49
C THR A 24 1.74 -13.45 16.49
N ILE A 25 0.78 -14.33 16.22
CA ILE A 25 -0.65 -14.03 16.37
C ILE A 25 -1.28 -15.03 17.32
N GLN A 26 -2.32 -14.63 18.04
CA GLN A 26 -3.14 -15.59 18.75
C GLN A 26 -3.89 -16.49 17.76
N SER A 27 -4.05 -17.76 18.11
CA SER A 27 -4.79 -18.74 17.32
C SER A 27 -5.73 -19.54 18.22
N LEU A 28 -6.62 -20.33 17.60
CA LEU A 28 -7.54 -21.21 18.30
C LEU A 28 -7.03 -22.65 18.29
N THR A 29 -7.06 -23.27 19.47
CA THR A 29 -6.83 -24.71 19.63
C THR A 29 -7.91 -25.52 18.93
N ALA A 30 -7.67 -26.82 18.73
CA ALA A 30 -8.65 -27.71 18.12
C ALA A 30 -9.97 -27.79 18.93
N ALA A 31 -9.89 -27.72 20.27
CA ALA A 31 -11.05 -27.68 21.14
C ALA A 31 -11.88 -26.39 20.95
N GLN A 32 -11.20 -25.24 20.96
CA GLN A 32 -11.84 -23.93 20.78
C GLN A 32 -12.54 -23.79 19.42
N ARG A 33 -11.97 -24.36 18.34
CA ARG A 33 -12.63 -24.39 17.01
C ARG A 33 -13.94 -25.18 16.99
N ASN A 34 -14.12 -26.10 17.93
CA ASN A 34 -15.34 -26.88 18.11
C ASN A 34 -16.23 -26.31 19.23
N GLY A 35 -15.94 -25.10 19.74
CA GLY A 35 -16.77 -24.42 20.74
C GLY A 35 -16.39 -24.70 22.19
N ASP A 36 -15.34 -25.48 22.46
CA ASP A 36 -14.90 -25.75 23.83
C ASP A 36 -13.84 -24.73 24.28
N PHE A 37 -14.26 -23.83 25.16
CA PHE A 37 -13.42 -22.80 25.78
C PHE A 37 -13.22 -23.04 27.29
N SER A 38 -13.43 -24.28 27.77
CA SER A 38 -13.26 -24.67 29.18
C SER A 38 -11.86 -24.34 29.75
N GLY A 39 -10.83 -24.36 28.88
CA GLY A 39 -9.46 -23.96 29.23
C GLY A 39 -9.19 -22.46 29.29
N THR A 40 -10.21 -21.61 29.11
CA THR A 40 -10.08 -20.14 29.15
C THR A 40 -10.73 -19.55 30.40
N ALA A 41 -10.09 -18.54 31.00
CA ALA A 41 -10.61 -17.87 32.19
C ALA A 41 -11.79 -16.93 31.90
N THR A 42 -11.91 -16.45 30.66
CA THR A 42 -12.97 -15.52 30.25
C THR A 42 -14.27 -16.29 29.99
N PRO A 43 -15.38 -15.98 30.69
CA PRO A 43 -16.65 -16.64 30.43
C PRO A 43 -17.15 -16.39 29.01
N VAL A 44 -17.47 -17.44 28.27
CA VAL A 44 -18.08 -17.33 26.95
C VAL A 44 -19.59 -17.17 27.11
N LYS A 45 -20.14 -16.06 26.63
CA LYS A 45 -21.55 -15.72 26.81
C LYS A 45 -22.35 -16.00 25.55
N ASP A 46 -23.58 -16.43 25.73
CA ASP A 46 -24.55 -16.51 24.65
C ASP A 46 -24.89 -15.10 24.16
N PRO A 47 -24.71 -14.78 22.87
CA PRO A 47 -24.98 -13.44 22.35
C PRO A 47 -26.48 -13.08 22.37
N ALA A 48 -27.39 -14.06 22.40
CA ALA A 48 -28.82 -13.82 22.41
C ALA A 48 -29.36 -13.47 23.80
N THR A 49 -28.73 -13.98 24.87
CA THR A 49 -29.22 -13.81 26.25
C THR A 49 -28.25 -13.07 27.17
N GLY A 50 -26.97 -12.98 26.80
CA GLY A 50 -25.89 -12.44 27.62
C GLY A 50 -25.43 -13.36 28.76
N VAL A 51 -25.99 -14.57 28.88
CA VAL A 51 -25.69 -15.54 29.95
C VAL A 51 -24.47 -16.39 29.56
N PRO A 52 -23.49 -16.63 30.47
CA PRO A 52 -22.39 -17.56 30.22
C PRO A 52 -22.85 -18.97 29.87
N TYR A 53 -22.21 -19.62 28.90
CA TYR A 53 -22.38 -21.05 28.65
C TYR A 53 -21.82 -21.87 29.81
N THR A 54 -22.56 -22.90 30.23
CA THR A 54 -22.09 -23.85 31.25
C THR A 54 -20.78 -24.50 30.81
N GLY A 55 -19.77 -24.46 31.70
CA GLY A 55 -18.44 -25.01 31.42
C GLY A 55 -17.64 -24.28 30.33
N ASN A 56 -18.08 -23.10 29.88
CA ASN A 56 -17.52 -22.39 28.72
C ASN A 56 -17.58 -23.20 27.42
N ILE A 57 -18.62 -24.02 27.22
CA ILE A 57 -18.80 -24.82 26.01
C ILE A 57 -19.98 -24.28 25.19
N ILE A 58 -19.70 -23.79 23.98
CA ILE A 58 -20.72 -23.39 23.01
C ILE A 58 -21.38 -24.66 22.45
N PRO A 59 -22.72 -24.80 22.52
CA PRO A 59 -23.40 -25.94 21.91
C PRO A 59 -23.11 -26.05 20.40
N PRO A 60 -22.90 -27.25 19.83
CA PRO A 60 -22.49 -27.42 18.43
C PRO A 60 -23.39 -26.71 17.41
N GLY A 61 -24.70 -26.65 17.64
CA GLY A 61 -25.66 -25.96 16.77
C GLY A 61 -25.61 -24.43 16.83
N LYS A 62 -24.83 -23.85 17.74
CA LYS A 62 -24.62 -22.40 17.87
C LYS A 62 -23.28 -21.93 17.29
N VAL A 63 -22.44 -22.86 16.84
CA VAL A 63 -21.21 -22.52 16.11
C VAL A 63 -21.56 -22.27 14.65
N ASP A 64 -21.31 -21.06 14.17
CA ASP A 64 -21.59 -20.69 12.78
C ASP A 64 -20.70 -21.51 11.81
N PRO A 65 -21.29 -22.27 10.86
CA PRO A 65 -20.52 -23.06 9.89
C PRO A 65 -19.63 -22.21 8.99
N VAL A 66 -20.01 -20.96 8.69
CA VAL A 66 -19.20 -20.02 7.91
C VAL A 66 -17.90 -19.71 8.65
N VAL A 67 -17.98 -19.45 9.96
CA VAL A 67 -16.80 -19.20 10.80
C VAL A 67 -15.90 -20.42 10.84
N LYS A 68 -16.46 -21.63 10.99
CA LYS A 68 -15.69 -22.88 10.97
C LYS A 68 -14.94 -23.07 9.65
N ASN A 69 -15.58 -22.79 8.52
CA ASN A 69 -14.96 -22.88 7.21
C ASN A 69 -13.82 -21.86 7.02
N ILE A 70 -14.02 -20.62 7.47
CA ILE A 70 -12.99 -19.57 7.45
C ILE A 70 -11.78 -19.96 8.31
N LEU A 71 -12.04 -20.43 9.54
CA LEU A 71 -11.00 -20.88 10.47
C LEU A 71 -10.15 -22.01 9.88
N ASN A 72 -10.79 -23.02 9.29
CA ASN A 72 -10.11 -24.15 8.68
C ASN A 72 -9.32 -23.76 7.42
N ALA A 73 -9.81 -22.78 6.65
CA ALA A 73 -9.13 -22.32 5.45
C ALA A 73 -7.93 -21.41 5.74
N TYR A 74 -8.00 -20.60 6.80
CA TYR A 74 -7.07 -19.48 6.96
C TYR A 74 -6.31 -19.43 8.28
N LEU A 75 -6.80 -20.03 9.35
CA LEU A 75 -6.13 -19.96 10.65
C LEU A 75 -5.49 -21.33 10.94
N PRO A 76 -4.16 -21.48 10.83
CA PRO A 76 -3.47 -22.68 11.30
C PRO A 76 -3.60 -22.87 12.81
N LEU A 77 -3.48 -24.11 13.30
CA LEU A 77 -3.42 -24.39 14.74
C LEU A 77 -2.20 -23.70 15.37
N PRO A 78 -2.26 -23.33 16.67
CA PRO A 78 -1.11 -22.75 17.34
C PRO A 78 0.08 -23.73 17.34
N ASN A 79 1.29 -23.20 17.23
CA ASN A 79 2.55 -23.95 17.28
C ASN A 79 3.44 -23.54 18.48
N SER A 80 3.00 -22.57 19.29
CA SER A 80 3.71 -22.10 20.48
C SER A 80 2.70 -21.65 21.54
N GLY A 81 2.34 -22.53 22.46
CA GLY A 81 1.28 -22.28 23.45
C GLY A 81 -0.06 -22.01 22.76
N ASN A 82 -0.68 -20.86 23.02
CA ASN A 82 -1.92 -20.42 22.35
C ASN A 82 -1.65 -19.56 21.10
N ASN A 83 -0.40 -19.42 20.69
CA ASN A 83 -0.01 -18.58 19.57
C ASN A 83 0.38 -19.40 18.34
N LEU A 84 0.13 -18.80 17.18
CA LEU A 84 0.73 -19.16 15.92
C LEU A 84 1.92 -18.22 15.66
N VAL A 85 3.11 -18.80 15.62
CA VAL A 85 4.36 -18.12 15.27
C VAL A 85 4.73 -18.52 13.84
N ILE A 86 4.73 -17.54 12.95
CA ILE A 86 5.04 -17.71 11.53
C ILE A 86 6.08 -16.69 11.11
N THR A 87 6.60 -16.83 9.90
CA THR A 87 7.46 -15.83 9.30
C THR A 87 6.79 -15.24 8.07
N GLN A 88 6.99 -13.94 7.85
CA GLN A 88 6.38 -13.25 6.70
C GLN A 88 7.42 -12.40 5.97
N ASN A 89 7.35 -12.43 4.64
CA ASN A 89 8.20 -11.64 3.77
C ASN A 89 7.81 -10.15 3.77
N ARG A 90 8.81 -9.29 3.64
CA ARG A 90 8.69 -7.83 3.49
C ARG A 90 9.58 -7.36 2.34
N ASN A 91 9.34 -7.92 1.16
CA ASN A 91 10.12 -7.56 -0.02
C ASN A 91 9.78 -6.14 -0.46
N SER A 92 10.81 -5.40 -0.87
CA SER A 92 10.69 -4.06 -1.43
C SER A 92 11.60 -3.91 -2.65
N GLU A 93 11.13 -3.20 -3.65
CA GLU A 93 11.84 -2.86 -4.88
C GLU A 93 11.52 -1.41 -5.23
N ASP A 94 12.55 -0.61 -5.46
CA ASP A 94 12.40 0.79 -5.83
C ASP A 94 13.40 1.10 -6.94
N ASP A 95 12.92 1.63 -8.06
CA ASP A 95 13.74 2.15 -9.14
C ASP A 95 13.43 3.63 -9.38
N GLN A 96 14.46 4.44 -9.26
CA GLN A 96 14.39 5.89 -9.46
C GLN A 96 15.25 6.31 -10.64
N TYR A 97 14.66 7.07 -11.56
CA TYR A 97 15.31 7.62 -12.74
C TYR A 97 15.18 9.14 -12.71
N THR A 98 16.30 9.84 -12.87
CA THR A 98 16.30 11.29 -13.04
C THR A 98 17.09 11.67 -14.28
N GLY A 99 16.46 12.41 -15.19
CA GLY A 99 17.11 13.07 -16.30
C GLY A 99 17.02 14.57 -16.15
N ARG A 100 18.11 15.29 -16.42
CA ARG A 100 18.13 16.75 -16.49
C ARG A 100 18.95 17.21 -17.69
N GLY A 101 18.45 18.24 -18.36
CA GLY A 101 19.16 18.94 -19.42
C GLY A 101 19.09 20.44 -19.23
N ASP A 102 20.18 21.11 -19.50
CA ASP A 102 20.32 22.56 -19.53
C ASP A 102 21.01 22.94 -20.85
N TRP A 103 20.41 23.82 -21.65
CA TRP A 103 20.93 24.22 -22.96
C TRP A 103 20.83 25.73 -23.14
N GLN A 104 21.98 26.37 -23.35
CA GLN A 104 22.09 27.73 -23.85
C GLN A 104 21.84 27.75 -25.37
N LEU A 105 20.58 27.96 -25.77
CA LEU A 105 20.16 27.96 -27.18
C LEU A 105 20.82 29.10 -27.99
N THR A 106 20.83 30.30 -27.43
CA THR A 106 21.47 31.51 -27.97
C THR A 106 22.19 32.25 -26.83
N SER A 107 22.88 33.37 -27.08
CA SER A 107 23.46 34.17 -25.97
C SER A 107 22.41 34.75 -25.02
N ASN A 108 21.16 34.85 -25.44
CA ASN A 108 20.05 35.45 -24.70
C ASN A 108 18.90 34.47 -24.40
N ASN A 109 19.06 33.18 -24.65
CA ASN A 109 18.06 32.16 -24.35
C ASN A 109 18.70 30.93 -23.69
N ARG A 110 18.09 30.49 -22.59
CA ARG A 110 18.41 29.24 -21.91
C ARG A 110 17.16 28.38 -21.72
N LEU A 111 17.23 27.14 -22.18
CA LEU A 111 16.24 26.11 -21.96
C LEU A 111 16.75 25.10 -20.91
N SER A 112 15.87 24.64 -20.02
CA SER A 112 16.17 23.57 -19.08
C SER A 112 14.98 22.63 -18.93
N GLY A 113 15.25 21.36 -18.68
CA GLY A 113 14.23 20.34 -18.51
C GLY A 113 14.65 19.28 -17.48
N ARG A 114 13.66 18.73 -16.77
CA ARG A 114 13.85 17.63 -15.84
C ARG A 114 12.74 16.60 -16.04
N TYR A 115 13.11 15.33 -15.97
CA TYR A 115 12.21 14.20 -15.82
C TYR A 115 12.60 13.40 -14.58
N PHE A 116 11.60 12.94 -13.83
CA PHE A 116 11.76 12.06 -12.69
C PHE A 116 10.69 10.97 -12.76
N ASP A 117 11.10 9.73 -12.56
CA ASP A 117 10.24 8.55 -12.43
C ASP A 117 10.75 7.73 -11.25
N ASP A 118 9.85 7.40 -10.34
CA ASP A 118 10.09 6.56 -9.17
C ASP A 118 9.01 5.49 -9.20
N ASP A 119 9.42 4.23 -9.39
CA ASP A 119 8.57 3.04 -9.40
C ASP A 119 8.94 2.15 -8.21
N ASN A 120 8.03 2.07 -7.26
CA ASN A 120 8.25 1.44 -5.97
C ASN A 120 7.17 0.40 -5.69
N PHE A 121 7.62 -0.83 -5.44
CA PHE A 121 6.82 -1.95 -5.00
C PHE A 121 7.26 -2.41 -3.62
N PHE A 122 6.31 -2.63 -2.71
CA PHE A 122 6.61 -3.34 -1.47
C PHE A 122 5.45 -4.18 -0.94
N GLN A 123 5.82 -5.25 -0.24
CA GLN A 123 4.90 -6.10 0.50
C GLN A 123 4.76 -5.59 1.94
N ARG A 124 3.53 -5.34 2.37
CA ARG A 124 3.21 -4.99 3.75
C ARG A 124 2.44 -6.14 4.42
N PRO A 125 3.08 -6.96 5.27
CA PRO A 125 2.38 -7.98 6.04
C PRO A 125 1.54 -7.37 7.17
N PHE A 126 0.67 -8.20 7.75
CA PHE A 126 -0.17 -7.84 8.88
C PHE A 126 -0.04 -8.88 9.99
N ALA A 127 -0.59 -8.61 11.18
CA ALA A 127 -0.79 -9.61 12.22
C ALA A 127 -1.90 -10.60 11.81
N ALA A 128 -1.61 -11.40 10.79
CA ALA A 128 -2.48 -12.39 10.17
C ALA A 128 -1.63 -13.60 9.75
N PRO A 129 -2.25 -14.77 9.48
CA PRO A 129 -1.56 -15.97 9.00
C PRO A 129 -0.71 -15.74 7.74
N ASP A 130 0.13 -16.72 7.40
CA ASP A 130 0.99 -16.60 6.22
C ASP A 130 0.16 -16.48 4.93
N GLY A 131 0.71 -15.76 3.95
CA GLY A 131 0.02 -15.40 2.70
C GLY A 131 -0.92 -14.20 2.79
N PHE A 132 -1.13 -13.62 3.98
CA PHE A 132 -1.87 -12.36 4.14
C PHE A 132 -0.94 -11.16 4.15
N TYR A 133 -1.04 -10.31 3.13
CA TYR A 133 -0.28 -9.07 3.02
C TYR A 133 -0.96 -8.11 2.03
N ALA A 134 -0.48 -6.87 1.97
CA ALA A 134 -0.84 -5.95 0.89
C ALA A 134 0.36 -5.76 -0.04
N ALA A 135 0.16 -6.02 -1.33
CA ALA A 135 1.08 -5.60 -2.38
C ALA A 135 0.83 -4.12 -2.67
N ASN A 136 1.82 -3.27 -2.43
CA ASN A 136 1.71 -1.85 -2.66
C ASN A 136 2.55 -1.46 -3.86
N PHE A 137 1.93 -0.78 -4.82
CA PHE A 137 2.56 -0.26 -6.02
C PHE A 137 2.42 1.24 -6.01
N PHE A 138 3.53 1.94 -5.97
CA PHE A 138 3.63 3.38 -6.04
C PHE A 138 4.39 3.76 -7.28
N ARG A 139 3.90 4.77 -8.01
CA ARG A 139 4.65 5.36 -9.09
C ARG A 139 4.50 6.86 -9.10
N ASN A 140 5.61 7.58 -8.97
CA ASN A 140 5.65 9.02 -9.03
C ASN A 140 6.41 9.47 -10.28
N ARG A 141 5.72 10.19 -11.16
CA ARG A 141 6.31 10.77 -12.37
C ARG A 141 6.19 12.26 -12.33
N SER A 142 7.26 12.96 -12.69
CA SER A 142 7.19 14.39 -12.93
C SER A 142 8.07 14.82 -14.09
N PHE A 143 7.59 15.82 -14.80
CA PHE A 143 8.30 16.51 -15.85
C PHE A 143 8.24 18.01 -15.56
N SER A 144 9.32 18.72 -15.82
CA SER A 144 9.33 20.18 -15.86
C SER A 144 10.21 20.68 -16.98
N ILE A 145 9.80 21.78 -17.60
CA ILE A 145 10.55 22.52 -18.60
C ILE A 145 10.52 23.99 -18.24
N ARG A 146 11.62 24.69 -18.51
CA ARG A 146 11.75 26.13 -18.26
C ARG A 146 12.59 26.75 -19.36
N ASP A 147 12.07 27.81 -19.97
CA ASP A 147 12.74 28.67 -20.94
C ASP A 147 12.91 30.06 -20.34
N THR A 148 14.13 30.59 -20.35
CA THR A 148 14.42 31.96 -19.93
C THR A 148 15.00 32.72 -21.12
N HIS A 149 14.35 33.81 -21.49
CA HIS A 149 14.74 34.65 -22.62
C HIS A 149 14.95 36.11 -22.19
N VAL A 150 16.11 36.66 -22.56
CA VAL A 150 16.45 38.07 -22.39
C VAL A 150 16.13 38.79 -23.71
N PHE A 151 15.03 39.55 -23.72
CA PHE A 151 14.58 40.30 -24.90
C PHE A 151 15.38 41.59 -25.10
N SER A 152 15.83 42.21 -24.01
CA SER A 152 16.64 43.44 -24.00
C SER A 152 17.46 43.52 -22.70
N PRO A 153 18.42 44.45 -22.56
CA PRO A 153 19.19 44.63 -21.33
C PRO A 153 18.36 44.88 -20.07
N ASN A 154 17.09 45.28 -20.24
CA ASN A 154 16.18 45.58 -19.15
C ASN A 154 14.92 44.71 -19.12
N PHE A 155 14.80 43.69 -19.98
CA PHE A 155 13.61 42.85 -20.03
C PHE A 155 13.95 41.37 -20.21
N THR A 156 13.53 40.57 -19.22
CA THR A 156 13.69 39.11 -19.21
C THR A 156 12.34 38.46 -18.96
N MET A 157 12.00 37.41 -19.72
CA MET A 157 10.89 36.52 -19.38
C MET A 157 11.39 35.12 -19.04
N THR A 158 10.67 34.45 -18.16
CA THR A 158 10.80 33.02 -17.90
C THR A 158 9.44 32.36 -18.08
N PHE A 159 9.40 31.34 -18.94
CA PHE A 159 8.28 30.45 -19.12
C PHE A 159 8.60 29.11 -18.45
N SER A 160 7.62 28.52 -17.79
CA SER A 160 7.76 27.20 -17.20
C SER A 160 6.48 26.40 -17.36
N ALA A 161 6.64 25.11 -17.66
CA ALA A 161 5.55 24.15 -17.69
C ALA A 161 5.98 22.89 -16.96
N GLY A 162 5.02 22.17 -16.40
CA GLY A 162 5.29 20.93 -15.71
C GLY A 162 4.05 20.06 -15.61
N TRP A 163 4.32 18.81 -15.28
CA TRP A 163 3.31 17.80 -15.05
C TRP A 163 3.81 16.86 -13.97
N SER A 164 2.95 16.47 -13.05
CA SER A 164 3.19 15.35 -12.15
C SER A 164 2.03 14.38 -12.17
N LYS A 165 2.34 13.09 -11.98
CA LYS A 165 1.36 12.03 -11.80
C LYS A 165 1.83 11.08 -10.74
N PHE A 166 0.98 10.88 -9.75
CA PHE A 166 1.17 9.89 -8.71
C PHE A 166 0.16 8.77 -8.93
N ARG A 167 0.62 7.53 -8.92
CA ARG A 167 -0.21 6.33 -8.92
C ARG A 167 0.09 5.56 -7.65
N ARG A 168 -0.97 5.15 -6.96
CA ARG A 168 -0.90 4.22 -5.84
C ARG A 168 -1.95 3.15 -6.05
N VAL A 169 -1.52 1.90 -6.04
CA VAL A 169 -2.41 0.73 -5.99
C VAL A 169 -2.01 -0.10 -4.78
N GLN A 170 -2.98 -0.44 -3.94
CA GLN A 170 -2.81 -1.37 -2.84
C GLN A 170 -3.69 -2.58 -3.13
N GLU A 171 -3.07 -3.70 -3.48
CA GLU A 171 -3.74 -4.97 -3.76
C GLU A 171 -3.63 -5.87 -2.53
N PRO A 172 -4.74 -6.14 -1.84
CA PRO A 172 -4.79 -7.14 -0.79
C PRO A 172 -4.42 -8.52 -1.34
N GLN A 173 -3.77 -9.33 -0.51
CA GLN A 173 -3.40 -10.70 -0.83
C GLN A 173 -3.82 -11.61 0.33
N ALA A 174 -4.40 -12.76 -0.02
CA ALA A 174 -4.79 -13.82 0.92
C ALA A 174 -4.68 -15.17 0.19
N PRO A 175 -4.48 -16.29 0.92
CA PRO A 175 -4.39 -17.61 0.29
C PRO A 175 -5.60 -17.91 -0.60
N GLY A 176 -5.34 -18.17 -1.88
CA GLY A 176 -6.38 -18.48 -2.87
C GLY A 176 -7.35 -17.34 -3.22
N LEU A 177 -7.08 -16.09 -2.78
CA LEU A 177 -7.87 -14.89 -3.10
C LEU A 177 -9.39 -15.05 -2.85
N LYS A 178 -9.75 -15.82 -1.81
CA LYS A 178 -11.14 -16.10 -1.44
C LYS A 178 -11.70 -14.99 -0.55
N THR A 179 -12.78 -14.37 -0.99
CA THR A 179 -13.50 -13.33 -0.22
C THR A 179 -14.36 -13.94 0.88
N LEU A 180 -14.84 -13.14 1.84
CA LEU A 180 -15.82 -13.63 2.83
C LEU A 180 -17.10 -14.19 2.18
N GLN A 181 -17.53 -13.61 1.06
CA GLN A 181 -18.70 -14.07 0.32
C GLN A 181 -18.49 -15.50 -0.21
N SER A 182 -17.27 -15.87 -0.60
CA SER A 182 -16.96 -17.24 -1.02
C SER A 182 -17.11 -18.28 0.09
N PHE A 183 -17.12 -17.86 1.36
CA PHE A 183 -17.41 -18.69 2.52
C PHE A 183 -18.89 -18.67 2.94
N GLY A 184 -19.74 -17.91 2.24
CA GLY A 184 -21.17 -17.80 2.52
C GLY A 184 -21.59 -16.56 3.31
N VAL A 185 -20.67 -15.62 3.58
CA VAL A 185 -21.04 -14.34 4.21
C VAL A 185 -21.91 -13.52 3.26
N LYS A 186 -23.12 -13.16 3.70
CA LYS A 186 -24.11 -12.42 2.88
C LYS A 186 -23.96 -10.90 2.93
N ALA A 187 -22.98 -10.39 3.68
CA ALA A 187 -22.70 -8.95 3.74
C ALA A 187 -22.16 -8.46 2.38
N PRO A 188 -22.64 -7.30 1.89
CA PRO A 188 -22.14 -6.73 0.65
C PRO A 188 -20.67 -6.32 0.79
N GLN A 189 -19.93 -6.32 -0.32
CA GLN A 189 -18.58 -5.78 -0.34
C GLN A 189 -18.62 -4.25 -0.22
N SER A 190 -17.77 -3.69 0.65
CA SER A 190 -17.73 -2.25 0.89
C SER A 190 -16.95 -1.47 -0.16
N ILE A 191 -16.19 -2.17 -1.04
CA ILE A 191 -15.42 -1.58 -2.13
C ILE A 191 -15.63 -2.39 -3.40
N THR A 192 -15.58 -1.71 -4.54
CA THR A 192 -15.61 -2.32 -5.86
C THR A 192 -14.28 -2.02 -6.55
N THR A 193 -13.46 -3.04 -6.73
CA THR A 193 -12.12 -2.95 -7.34
C THR A 193 -11.98 -4.03 -8.42
N SER A 194 -11.12 -3.80 -9.41
CA SER A 194 -10.79 -4.79 -10.44
C SER A 194 -9.92 -5.94 -9.94
N PHE A 195 -9.28 -5.76 -8.79
CA PHE A 195 -8.46 -6.74 -8.09
C PHE A 195 -9.18 -7.26 -6.83
N PHE A 196 -8.60 -8.29 -6.20
CA PHE A 196 -9.13 -8.91 -4.97
C PHE A 196 -9.43 -7.83 -3.91
N PRO A 197 -10.70 -7.65 -3.48
CA PRO A 197 -11.09 -6.54 -2.61
C PRO A 197 -10.56 -6.69 -1.16
N GLY A 198 -10.01 -7.86 -0.85
CA GLY A 198 -9.50 -8.19 0.47
C GLY A 198 -10.49 -8.97 1.33
N ILE A 199 -10.00 -9.36 2.49
CA ILE A 199 -10.73 -10.03 3.55
C ILE A 199 -10.41 -9.33 4.86
N ARG A 200 -11.46 -9.11 5.66
CA ARG A 200 -11.36 -8.57 7.01
C ARG A 200 -12.29 -9.35 7.93
N PHE A 201 -11.73 -10.25 8.71
CA PHE A 201 -12.43 -10.98 9.76
C PHE A 201 -11.73 -10.71 11.08
N LEU A 202 -12.45 -10.09 12.01
CA LEU A 202 -11.93 -9.65 13.30
C LEU A 202 -12.63 -10.45 14.41
N ALA A 203 -11.91 -11.36 15.05
CA ALA A 203 -12.36 -12.07 16.23
C ALA A 203 -11.53 -11.59 17.42
N ASN A 204 -11.74 -10.34 17.86
CA ASN A 204 -10.90 -9.72 18.89
C ASN A 204 -11.22 -10.26 20.29
N PRO A 205 -10.24 -10.58 21.15
CA PRO A 205 -8.78 -10.49 20.93
C PRO A 205 -8.15 -11.75 20.30
N ALA A 206 -8.93 -12.78 19.98
CA ALA A 206 -8.45 -14.09 19.55
C ALA A 206 -7.62 -14.09 18.26
N PHE A 207 -8.10 -13.52 17.15
CA PHE A 207 -7.30 -13.42 15.92
C PHE A 207 -7.87 -12.41 14.94
N GLN A 208 -7.03 -12.01 13.99
CA GLN A 208 -7.37 -11.11 12.89
C GLN A 208 -6.95 -11.73 11.56
N LEU A 209 -7.90 -11.89 10.64
CA LEU A 209 -7.62 -12.17 9.23
C LEU A 209 -7.79 -10.85 8.48
N PHE A 210 -6.67 -10.24 8.10
CA PHE A 210 -6.68 -8.98 7.39
C PHE A 210 -5.62 -8.98 6.30
N SER A 211 -6.07 -8.84 5.06
CA SER A 211 -5.21 -8.76 3.87
C SER A 211 -4.88 -7.31 3.47
N GLY A 212 -5.30 -6.31 4.25
CA GLY A 212 -5.35 -4.93 3.78
C GLY A 212 -6.66 -4.61 3.05
N GLY A 213 -6.96 -3.32 2.93
CA GLY A 213 -8.07 -2.84 2.09
C GLY A 213 -7.59 -2.53 0.67
N GLY A 214 -8.42 -2.83 -0.32
CA GLY A 214 -8.15 -2.43 -1.70
C GLY A 214 -8.19 -0.91 -1.87
N LEU A 215 -7.22 -0.36 -2.60
CA LEU A 215 -7.13 1.08 -2.87
C LEU A 215 -6.50 1.32 -4.24
N GLU A 216 -7.07 2.25 -5.01
CA GLU A 216 -6.44 2.80 -6.21
C GLU A 216 -6.58 4.32 -6.23
N GLN A 217 -5.48 5.03 -6.47
CA GLN A 217 -5.42 6.49 -6.59
C GLN A 217 -4.48 6.88 -7.73
N THR A 218 -4.93 7.74 -8.63
CA THR A 218 -4.13 8.17 -9.79
C THR A 218 -4.21 9.69 -10.07
N PRO A 219 -3.96 10.58 -9.08
CA PRO A 219 -4.00 12.01 -9.32
C PRO A 219 -2.91 12.46 -10.31
N ALA A 220 -3.24 13.46 -11.11
CA ALA A 220 -2.32 14.13 -12.01
C ALA A 220 -2.53 15.65 -11.96
N SER A 221 -1.43 16.40 -12.00
CA SER A 221 -1.43 17.85 -11.88
C SER A 221 -0.57 18.47 -12.99
N PRO A 222 -1.19 19.07 -14.02
CA PRO A 222 -0.48 19.93 -14.96
C PRO A 222 -0.28 21.33 -14.34
N GLY A 223 0.75 22.05 -14.80
CA GLY A 223 0.99 23.44 -14.39
C GLY A 223 1.73 24.22 -15.46
N PHE A 224 1.38 25.50 -15.60
CA PHE A 224 2.06 26.45 -16.45
C PHE A 224 2.19 27.78 -15.71
N HIS A 225 3.35 28.41 -15.83
CA HIS A 225 3.62 29.71 -15.23
C HIS A 225 4.57 30.53 -16.11
N ALA A 226 4.30 31.83 -16.23
CA ALA A 226 5.14 32.78 -16.93
C ALA A 226 5.41 34.00 -16.04
N THR A 227 6.66 34.45 -15.99
CA THR A 227 7.09 35.61 -15.22
C THR A 227 7.90 36.55 -16.11
N GLY A 228 7.57 37.83 -16.12
CA GLY A 228 8.36 38.88 -16.77
C GLY A 228 8.97 39.84 -15.75
N ILE A 229 10.23 40.20 -15.94
CA ILE A 229 10.94 41.19 -15.11
C ILE A 229 11.41 42.31 -16.03
N TYR A 230 10.99 43.53 -15.73
CA TYR A 230 11.40 44.75 -16.42
C TYR A 230 12.10 45.71 -15.45
N VAL A 231 13.30 46.17 -15.79
CA VAL A 231 14.07 47.12 -14.96
C VAL A 231 14.08 48.49 -15.62
N ARG A 232 13.39 49.46 -15.02
CA ARG A 232 13.46 50.85 -15.50
C ARG A 232 14.74 51.48 -14.94
N GLY A 233 15.63 51.96 -15.81
CA GLY A 233 16.78 52.75 -15.39
C GLY A 233 16.34 54.00 -14.64
N LYS A 234 17.11 54.44 -13.64
CA LYS A 234 16.96 55.80 -13.12
C LYS A 234 17.39 56.76 -14.24
N ALA A 235 16.45 57.61 -14.66
CA ALA A 235 16.75 58.74 -15.55
C ALA A 235 17.68 59.74 -14.85
#